data_AF-A0A955BKJ5-F1
#
_entry.id   AF-A0A955BKJ5-F1
#
_cell.length_a   1.000
_cell.length_b   1.000
_cell.length_c   1.000
_cell.angle_alpha   90.00
_cell.angle_beta   90.00
_cell.angle_gamma   90.00
#
_symmetry.space_group_name_H-M   'P 1'
#
loop_
_entity.id
_entity.type
_entity.pdbx_description
1 polymer ?
#
loop_
_entity_poly.entity_id
_entity_poly.type
_entity_poly.pdbx_seq_one_letter_code
_entity_poly.pdbx_strand_id
1 'polypeptide(L)'
;MPRLIIGDETRRSRHPALVTELANELRANRRCGQPIIHEQRFPRTDVIRTTVIWDQWDGIEENERVDVILQAYEDAEGKAFRDRVMLAIGLTTPEARDAGLLPVQVTAAVRSSDPVSVEDCQQAMIDVGASTLES
;
A
#
# COMPACT_ATOMS: atom_id res chain seq x y z
N MET A 1 -3.31 29.20 20.74
CA MET A 1 -3.38 28.46 19.46
C MET A 1 -4.79 27.90 19.33
N PRO A 2 -5.58 28.32 18.33
CA PRO A 2 -6.91 27.76 18.12
C PRO A 2 -6.81 26.26 17.78
N ARG A 3 -7.70 25.45 18.35
CA ARG A 3 -7.84 24.03 18.05
C ARG A 3 -9.14 23.85 17.30
N LEU A 4 -9.08 23.34 16.07
CA LEU A 4 -10.25 22.95 15.31
C LEU A 4 -10.44 21.43 15.51
N ILE A 5 -11.57 21.03 16.08
CA ILE A 5 -11.93 19.63 16.25
C ILE A 5 -12.95 19.33 15.17
N ILE A 6 -12.53 18.60 14.14
CA ILE A 6 -13.42 18.08 13.10
C ILE A 6 -13.89 16.70 13.58
N GLY A 7 -15.20 16.51 13.69
CA GLY A 7 -15.78 15.22 14.06
C GLY A 7 -15.60 14.18 12.96
N ASP A 8 -15.37 12.93 13.36
CA ASP A 8 -15.23 11.79 12.45
C ASP A 8 -16.63 11.33 12.00
N GLU A 9 -17.11 11.89 10.89
CA GLU A 9 -18.19 11.23 10.15
C GLU A 9 -17.57 10.00 9.47
N THR A 10 -18.04 8.80 9.79
CA THR A 10 -17.69 7.57 9.07
C THR A 10 -18.02 7.74 7.59
N ARG A 11 -17.05 8.23 6.81
CA ARG A 11 -17.15 8.38 5.37
C ARG A 11 -16.87 7.04 4.73
N ARG A 12 -17.83 6.55 3.95
CA ARG A 12 -17.58 5.42 3.06
C ARG A 12 -16.72 5.90 1.91
N SER A 13 -15.70 5.11 1.57
CA SER A 13 -14.89 5.37 0.39
C SER A 13 -15.74 5.44 -0.88
N ARG A 14 -15.37 6.36 -1.78
CA ARG A 14 -15.96 6.49 -3.13
C ARG A 14 -15.40 5.46 -4.12
N HIS A 15 -14.41 4.68 -3.71
CA HIS A 15 -13.69 3.72 -4.54
C HIS A 15 -13.89 2.27 -4.06
N PRO A 16 -15.11 1.70 -4.18
CA PRO A 16 -15.44 0.38 -3.63
C PRO A 16 -14.63 -0.77 -4.27
N ALA A 17 -14.18 -0.61 -5.52
CA ALA A 17 -13.30 -1.57 -6.18
C ALA A 17 -11.95 -1.68 -5.45
N LEU A 18 -11.31 -0.54 -5.17
CA LEU A 18 -10.03 -0.47 -4.45
C LEU A 18 -10.13 -0.99 -3.02
N VAL A 19 -11.24 -0.70 -2.33
CA VAL A 19 -11.52 -1.27 -1.01
C VAL A 19 -11.55 -2.80 -1.08
N THR A 20 -12.25 -3.35 -2.07
CA THR A 20 -12.39 -4.80 -2.23
C THR A 20 -11.04 -5.45 -2.53
N GLU A 21 -10.27 -4.87 -3.46
CA GLU A 21 -8.93 -5.34 -3.83
C GLU A 21 -7.97 -5.31 -2.63
N LEU A 22 -7.88 -4.18 -1.93
CA LEU A 22 -7.01 -4.05 -0.74
C LEU A 22 -7.45 -4.99 0.39
N ALA A 23 -8.76 -5.14 0.64
CA ALA A 23 -9.26 -6.06 1.65
C ALA A 23 -8.94 -7.52 1.31
N ASN A 24 -8.97 -7.88 0.03
CA ASN A 24 -8.57 -9.22 -0.41
C ASN A 24 -7.07 -9.45 -0.21
N GLU A 25 -6.23 -8.46 -0.47
CA GLU A 25 -4.78 -8.54 -0.27
C GLU A 25 -4.41 -8.66 1.22
N LEU A 26 -5.08 -7.88 2.08
CA LEU A 26 -4.96 -8.01 3.54
C LEU A 26 -5.27 -9.44 4.03
N ARG A 27 -6.33 -10.07 3.49
CA ARG A 27 -6.70 -11.46 3.85
C ARG A 27 -5.76 -12.50 3.25
N ALA A 28 -5.28 -12.28 2.03
CA ALA A 28 -4.43 -13.23 1.31
C ALA A 28 -2.99 -13.25 1.84
N ASN A 29 -2.52 -12.13 2.41
CA ASN A 29 -1.17 -11.98 2.96
C ASN A 29 -0.08 -12.41 1.96
N ARG A 30 -0.17 -11.88 0.73
CA ARG A 30 0.78 -12.21 -0.33
C ARG A 30 2.18 -11.72 0.02
N ARG A 31 3.20 -12.50 -0.38
CA ARG A 31 4.61 -12.18 -0.11
C ARG A 31 5.24 -11.26 -1.15
N CYS A 32 4.56 -11.05 -2.28
CA CYS A 32 5.08 -10.30 -3.41
C CYS A 32 3.92 -9.63 -4.17
N GLY A 33 4.29 -8.64 -4.98
CA GLY A 33 3.37 -7.82 -5.76
C GLY A 33 2.91 -6.58 -5.01
N GLN A 34 1.79 -6.04 -5.45
CA GLN A 34 1.15 -4.88 -4.86
C GLN A 34 -0.23 -5.22 -4.33
N PRO A 35 -0.69 -4.50 -3.29
CA PRO A 35 -0.01 -3.42 -2.56
C PRO A 35 1.05 -3.94 -1.59
N ILE A 36 2.07 -3.12 -1.30
CA ILE A 36 3.03 -3.37 -0.23
C ILE A 36 2.50 -2.70 1.04
N ILE A 37 2.29 -3.48 2.11
CA ILE A 37 1.67 -3.00 3.34
C ILE A 37 2.69 -3.05 4.48
N HIS A 38 3.02 -1.88 5.03
CA HIS A 38 3.89 -1.75 6.18
C HIS A 38 3.06 -1.41 7.42
N GLU A 39 2.96 -2.36 8.35
CA GLU A 39 2.32 -2.15 9.65
C GLU A 39 3.36 -1.95 10.75
N GLN A 40 3.26 -0.83 11.46
CA GLN A 40 3.99 -0.60 12.70
C GLN A 40 3.02 -0.65 13.88
N ARG A 41 3.15 -1.69 14.71
CA ARG A 41 2.36 -1.87 15.93
C ARG A 41 3.10 -1.29 17.14
N PHE A 42 2.40 -0.54 17.98
CA PHE A 42 2.95 0.06 19.19
C PHE A 42 2.55 -0.76 20.43
N PRO A 43 3.46 -1.53 21.06
CA PRO A 43 3.09 -2.54 22.06
C PRO A 43 2.38 -1.99 23.32
N ARG A 44 2.59 -0.72 23.66
CA ARG A 44 2.02 -0.11 24.87
C ARG A 44 0.58 0.37 24.70
N THR A 45 0.19 0.74 23.48
CA THR A 45 -1.13 1.32 23.17
C THR A 45 -1.96 0.43 22.28
N ASP A 46 -1.37 -0.64 21.73
CA ASP A 46 -1.96 -1.56 20.75
C ASP A 46 -2.42 -0.90 19.44
N VAL A 47 -2.01 0.36 19.25
CA VAL A 47 -2.27 1.19 18.09
C VAL A 47 -1.38 0.79 16.92
N ILE A 48 -1.89 0.97 15.71
CA ILE A 48 -1.24 0.63 14.46
C ILE A 48 -1.06 1.89 13.61
N ARG A 49 0.14 2.05 13.05
CA ARG A 49 0.39 2.91 11.89
C ARG A 49 0.52 2.01 10.67
N THR A 50 -0.27 2.27 9.65
CA THR A 50 -0.21 1.55 8.37
C THR A 50 0.27 2.47 7.27
N THR A 51 1.13 1.95 6.40
CA THR A 51 1.53 2.61 5.15
C THR A 51 1.32 1.63 4.01
N VAL A 52 0.48 2.01 3.05
CA VAL A 52 0.09 1.17 1.91
C VAL A 52 0.68 1.78 0.65
N ILE A 53 1.66 1.09 0.08
CA ILE A 53 2.33 1.49 -1.16
C ILE A 53 1.66 0.76 -2.33
N TRP A 54 1.03 1.51 -3.24
CA TRP A 54 0.24 0.95 -4.33
C TRP A 54 0.15 1.92 -5.51
N ASP A 55 0.46 1.44 -6.71
CA ASP A 55 0.40 2.30 -7.91
C ASP A 55 -1.05 2.62 -8.33
N GLN A 56 -2.03 1.84 -7.87
CA GLN A 56 -3.45 2.18 -8.08
C GLN A 56 -3.90 3.46 -7.34
N TRP A 57 -3.04 4.07 -6.52
CA TRP A 57 -3.29 5.40 -5.95
C TRP A 57 -3.07 6.56 -6.94
N ASP A 58 -2.54 6.28 -8.13
CA ASP A 58 -2.38 7.30 -9.16
C ASP A 58 -3.72 7.98 -9.50
N GLY A 59 -3.71 9.32 -9.52
CA GLY A 59 -4.93 10.12 -9.71
C GLY A 59 -5.93 10.16 -8.54
N ILE A 60 -5.62 9.53 -7.40
CA ILE A 60 -6.50 9.53 -6.21
C ILE A 60 -5.97 10.50 -5.15
N GLU A 61 -6.87 11.32 -4.61
CA GLU A 61 -6.55 12.30 -3.57
C GLU A 61 -6.21 11.64 -2.23
N GLU A 62 -5.29 12.25 -1.47
CA GLU A 62 -4.76 11.69 -0.21
C GLU A 62 -5.87 11.29 0.79
N ASN A 63 -6.87 12.15 0.98
CA ASN A 63 -7.99 11.86 1.87
C ASN A 63 -8.82 10.65 1.41
N GLU A 64 -8.99 10.48 0.09
CA GLU A 64 -9.74 9.35 -0.46
C GLU A 64 -8.94 8.04 -0.32
N ARG A 65 -7.60 8.09 -0.44
CA ARG A 65 -6.73 6.93 -0.16
C ARG A 65 -6.88 6.47 1.28
N VAL A 66 -6.92 7.41 2.24
CA VAL A 66 -7.13 7.11 3.67
C VAL A 66 -8.48 6.42 3.89
N ASP A 67 -9.56 6.94 3.28
CA ASP A 67 -10.89 6.34 3.38
C ASP A 67 -10.91 4.91 2.82
N VAL A 68 -10.22 4.66 1.69
CA VAL A 68 -10.07 3.31 1.13
C VAL A 68 -9.37 2.38 2.11
N ILE A 69 -8.23 2.80 2.67
CA ILE A 69 -7.43 1.98 3.58
C ILE A 69 -8.23 1.62 4.84
N LEU A 70 -8.86 2.60 5.49
CA LEU A 70 -9.64 2.35 6.71
C LEU A 70 -10.82 1.42 6.45
N GLN A 71 -11.53 1.60 5.33
CA GLN A 71 -12.63 0.71 4.96
C GLN A 71 -12.13 -0.69 4.62
N ALA A 72 -10.98 -0.84 3.95
CA ALA A 72 -10.43 -2.15 3.62
C ALA A 72 -10.04 -2.94 4.88
N TYR A 73 -9.47 -2.29 5.89
CA TYR A 73 -9.20 -2.92 7.19
C TYR A 73 -10.48 -3.29 7.93
N GLU A 74 -11.51 -2.43 7.90
CA GLU A 74 -12.81 -2.77 8.48
C GLU A 74 -13.42 -4.01 7.79
N ASP A 75 -13.34 -4.11 6.47
CA ASP A 75 -13.85 -5.23 5.71
C ASP A 75 -13.03 -6.52 5.94
N ALA A 76 -11.70 -6.40 6.04
CA ALA A 76 -10.79 -7.54 6.17
C ALA A 76 -10.73 -8.11 7.60
N GLU A 77 -10.63 -7.24 8.60
CA GLU A 77 -10.34 -7.60 10.00
C GLU A 77 -11.42 -7.15 10.99
N GLY A 78 -12.39 -6.38 10.53
CA GLY A 78 -13.49 -5.87 11.34
C GLY A 78 -13.24 -4.49 11.93
N LYS A 79 -14.33 -3.86 12.37
CA LYS A 79 -14.34 -2.49 12.90
C LYS A 79 -13.39 -2.26 14.08
N ALA A 80 -13.25 -3.26 14.96
CA ALA A 80 -12.35 -3.17 16.11
C ALA A 80 -10.88 -3.02 15.69
N PHE A 81 -10.48 -3.58 14.55
CA PHE A 81 -9.14 -3.39 14.01
C PHE A 81 -8.99 -2.01 13.38
N ARG A 82 -9.97 -1.57 12.58
CA ARG A 82 -10.01 -0.20 12.02
C ARG A 82 -9.82 0.86 13.10
N ASP A 83 -10.48 0.71 14.25
CA ASP A 83 -10.39 1.67 15.35
C ASP A 83 -9.01 1.71 16.04
N ARG A 84 -8.15 0.70 15.80
CA ARG A 84 -6.75 0.69 16.25
C ARG A 84 -5.81 1.37 15.27
N VAL A 85 -6.22 1.62 14.03
CA VAL A 85 -5.43 2.32 13.03
C VAL A 85 -5.45 3.82 13.36
N MET A 86 -4.37 4.32 13.97
CA MET A 86 -4.26 5.73 14.33
C MET A 86 -3.76 6.61 13.18
N LEU A 87 -3.00 6.02 12.25
CA LEU A 87 -2.51 6.72 11.08
C LEU A 87 -2.46 5.74 9.90
N ALA A 88 -3.14 6.12 8.82
CA ALA A 88 -3.05 5.47 7.52
C ALA A 88 -2.42 6.43 6.52
N ILE A 89 -1.49 5.92 5.72
CA ILE A 89 -0.83 6.68 4.65
C ILE A 89 -0.88 5.82 3.38
N GLY A 90 -1.40 6.40 2.29
CA GLY A 90 -1.40 5.76 0.97
C GLY A 90 -0.40 6.45 0.05
N LEU A 91 0.58 5.71 -0.47
CA LEU A 91 1.64 6.24 -1.33
C LEU A 91 1.72 5.46 -2.64
N THR A 92 1.92 6.12 -3.77
CA THR A 92 2.38 5.43 -4.99
C THR A 92 3.83 4.96 -4.81
N THR A 93 4.31 4.07 -5.67
CA THR A 93 5.71 3.63 -5.59
C THR A 93 6.71 4.77 -5.82
N PRO A 94 6.50 5.70 -6.79
CA PRO A 94 7.30 6.91 -6.89
C PRO A 94 7.30 7.76 -5.62
N GLU A 95 6.14 8.01 -5.01
CA GLU A 95 6.04 8.78 -3.77
C GLU A 95 6.79 8.09 -2.60
N ALA A 96 6.68 6.77 -2.51
CA ALA A 96 7.38 5.97 -1.50
C ALA A 96 8.91 5.96 -1.70
N ARG A 97 9.37 5.95 -2.96
CA ARG A 97 10.80 6.13 -3.31
C ARG A 97 11.30 7.48 -2.81
N ASP A 98 10.60 8.55 -3.15
CA ASP A 98 10.99 9.92 -2.80
C ASP A 98 10.96 10.16 -1.29
N ALA A 99 10.05 9.50 -0.58
CA ALA A 99 9.99 9.47 0.88
C ALA A 99 11.07 8.60 1.54
N GLY A 100 11.90 7.89 0.76
CA GLY A 100 12.94 6.99 1.28
C GLY A 100 12.38 5.74 1.98
N LEU A 101 11.15 5.34 1.67
CA LEU A 101 10.46 4.21 2.30
C LEU A 101 10.70 2.88 1.57
N LEU A 102 11.30 2.91 0.38
CA LEU A 102 11.70 1.73 -0.38
C LEU A 102 13.20 1.46 -0.12
N PRO A 103 13.55 0.44 0.69
CA PRO A 103 14.92 0.24 1.13
C PRO A 103 15.80 -0.45 0.07
N VAL A 104 15.21 -1.01 -0.98
CA VAL A 104 15.89 -1.86 -1.96
C VAL A 104 15.34 -1.66 -3.35
N GLN A 105 16.21 -1.87 -4.35
CA GLN A 105 15.83 -2.03 -5.75
C GLN A 105 16.18 -3.44 -6.19
N VAL A 106 15.21 -4.14 -6.79
CA VAL A 106 15.44 -5.47 -7.36
C VAL A 106 15.93 -5.29 -8.79
N THR A 107 17.05 -5.94 -9.14
CA THR A 107 17.62 -5.92 -10.49
C THR A 107 17.90 -7.35 -10.95
N ALA A 108 17.71 -7.61 -12.25
CA ALA A 108 17.99 -8.91 -12.83
C ALA A 108 19.51 -9.10 -12.98
N ALA A 109 20.02 -10.22 -12.48
CA ALA A 109 21.42 -10.62 -12.63
C ALA A 109 21.52 -11.76 -13.67
N VAL A 110 21.49 -11.41 -14.95
CA VAL A 110 21.51 -12.36 -16.07
C VAL A 110 22.95 -12.62 -16.53
N ARG A 111 23.33 -13.88 -16.70
CA ARG A 111 24.64 -14.26 -17.25
C ARG A 111 24.57 -14.37 -18.77
N SER A 112 25.70 -14.18 -19.43
CA SER A 112 25.78 -14.32 -20.90
C SER A 112 25.44 -15.73 -21.42
N SER A 113 25.46 -16.75 -20.55
CA SER A 113 25.09 -18.13 -20.88
C SER A 113 23.60 -18.45 -20.65
N ASP A 114 22.85 -17.54 -20.02
CA ASP A 114 21.47 -17.80 -19.66
C ASP A 114 20.57 -17.68 -20.90
N PRO A 115 19.54 -18.53 -21.05
CA PRO A 115 18.65 -18.51 -22.21
C PRO A 115 17.59 -17.40 -22.16
N VAL A 116 17.67 -16.51 -21.17
CA VAL A 116 16.71 -15.42 -20.90
C VAL A 116 17.40 -14.08 -21.01
N SER A 117 16.71 -13.10 -21.57
CA SER A 117 17.18 -11.72 -21.65
C SER A 117 16.86 -10.94 -20.36
N VAL A 118 17.47 -9.76 -20.21
CA VAL A 118 17.13 -8.85 -19.09
C VAL A 118 15.68 -8.37 -19.23
N GLU A 119 15.23 -8.15 -20.46
CA GLU A 119 13.87 -7.76 -20.81
C GLU A 119 12.86 -8.84 -20.40
N ASP A 120 13.16 -10.13 -20.63
CA ASP A 120 12.31 -11.23 -20.16
C ASP A 120 12.18 -11.25 -18.64
N CYS A 121 13.29 -11.02 -17.93
CA CYS A 121 13.28 -10.92 -16.47
C CYS A 121 12.48 -9.69 -15.99
N GLN A 122 12.60 -8.55 -16.67
CA GLN A 122 11.83 -7.34 -16.35
C GLN A 122 10.33 -7.57 -16.53
N GLN A 123 9.93 -8.17 -17.65
CA GLN A 123 8.52 -8.49 -17.88
C GLN A 123 7.98 -9.45 -16.82
N ALA A 124 8.74 -10.51 -16.49
CA ALA A 124 8.35 -11.43 -15.42
C ALA A 124 8.22 -10.74 -14.05
N MET A 125 9.07 -9.76 -13.74
CA MET A 125 8.96 -8.95 -12.52
C MET A 125 7.67 -8.11 -12.52
N ILE A 126 7.33 -7.48 -13.65
CA ILE A 126 6.10 -6.70 -13.81
C ILE A 126 4.87 -7.60 -13.65
N ASP A 127 4.87 -8.79 -14.25
CA ASP A 127 3.77 -9.75 -14.17
C ASP A 127 3.49 -10.22 -12.74
N VAL A 128 4.51 -10.25 -11.87
CA VAL A 128 4.35 -10.55 -10.44
C VAL A 128 4.14 -9.31 -9.57
N GLY A 129 3.99 -8.13 -10.18
CA GLY A 129 3.60 -6.89 -9.52
C GLY A 129 4.75 -5.92 -9.19
N ALA A 130 5.84 -5.93 -9.96
CA ALA A 130 6.85 -4.87 -9.87
C ALA A 130 6.32 -3.56 -10.46
N SER A 131 6.64 -2.45 -9.80
CA SER A 131 6.43 -1.11 -10.35
C SER A 131 7.49 -0.76 -11.37
N THR A 132 7.07 -0.04 -12.41
CA THR A 132 8.00 0.63 -13.31
C THR A 132 8.21 2.05 -12.79
N LEU A 133 9.45 2.36 -12.43
CA LEU A 133 9.85 3.73 -12.10
C LEU A 133 10.49 4.30 -13.36
N GLU A 134 9.87 5.31 -13.97
CA GLU A 134 10.55 6.09 -14.99
C GLU A 134 11.77 6.77 -14.34
N SER A 135 12.94 6.54 -14.93
CA SER A 135 14.24 7.01 -14.45
C SER A 135 14.54 8.44 -14.90
#